data_AF-A0ABD3QQ42-F1
#
_entry.id   AF-A0ABD3QQ42-F1
#
_cell.length_a   1.000
_cell.length_b   1.000
_cell.length_c   1.000
_cell.angle_alpha   90.00
_cell.angle_beta   90.00
_cell.angle_gamma   90.00
#
_symmetry.space_group_name_H-M   'P 1'
#
loop_
_entity.id
_entity.type
_entity.pdbx_description
1 polymer ?
#
loop_
_entity_poly.entity_id
_entity_poly.type
_entity_poly.pdbx_seq_one_letter_code
_entity_poly.pdbx_strand_id
1 'polypeptide(L)'
;MRTPVNLSTFFLTIVGLWLWTITVAFQLQHEAATSNMKFMRNNKLYSSETDDDDDPMVAWAPERKNDIFSREIYERQRGDFEAEQSYGGRSLASTLNVTRVQWKPKRIEIIGHRGSPYTALENTARSFIDAAQAGADGAELDVFLLKCGTLVVFHGTGGDENPGLLKSYCGVPGSIAASLLCLLSHLASLYACCSLDYTAEEAKRLLTFDKSFEEFVCGPDKITHPGDPLHYCFVHTLEEVLVTLRDHPRVSSNFTIKIELKGPNTAGPVVELVHRLNMSRRCSYSSFDHARIAEVRMLDEDAITGALFDRLPSDFAQRAVAVGASEVHLKYDTCTYDAIQAAHRAGLKTMAWFRGPRGMKQDYFEKYLDVGNEDEAMYRTVLSSGVGSMCVNRPDVMVKALAEARFESIQSPEQ
;
A
#
# COMPACT_ATOMS: atom_id res chain seq x y z
N MET A 1 26.36 58.30 27.10
CA MET A 1 27.42 57.37 26.64
C MET A 1 26.83 55.97 26.61
N ARG A 2 26.53 55.43 25.43
CA ARG A 2 26.13 54.02 25.25
C ARG A 2 27.27 53.34 24.51
N THR A 3 27.88 52.33 25.11
CA THR A 3 28.93 51.51 24.52
C THR A 3 28.34 50.60 23.44
N PRO A 4 29.03 50.38 22.31
CA PRO A 4 28.53 49.50 21.27
C PRO A 4 28.76 48.03 21.67
N VAL A 5 27.72 47.20 21.50
CA VAL A 5 27.80 45.75 21.70
C VAL A 5 28.46 45.15 20.47
N ASN A 6 29.57 44.43 20.67
CA ASN A 6 30.34 43.83 19.60
C ASN A 6 29.67 42.53 19.12
N LEU A 7 28.88 42.63 18.04
CA LEU A 7 28.13 41.53 17.42
C LEU A 7 29.02 40.34 16.97
N SER A 8 30.32 40.57 16.74
CA SER A 8 31.25 39.50 16.34
C SER A 8 31.49 38.48 17.44
N THR A 9 31.52 38.92 18.71
CA THR A 9 31.79 38.05 19.86
C THR A 9 30.56 37.18 20.18
N PHE A 10 29.36 37.71 19.97
CA PHE A 10 28.11 36.97 20.19
C PHE A 10 27.92 35.85 19.16
N PHE A 11 28.25 36.12 17.89
CA PHE A 11 28.17 35.11 16.81
C PHE A 11 29.17 33.96 17.01
N LEU A 12 30.41 34.27 17.42
CA LEU A 12 31.42 33.25 17.71
C LEU A 12 31.04 32.34 18.89
N THR A 13 30.32 32.88 19.87
CA THR A 13 29.88 32.11 21.04
C THR A 13 28.76 31.12 20.68
N ILE A 14 27.82 31.54 19.82
CA ILE A 14 26.72 30.66 19.36
C ILE A 14 27.25 29.55 18.45
N VAL A 15 28.16 29.87 17.53
CA VAL A 15 28.78 28.87 16.65
C VAL A 15 29.65 27.89 17.45
N GLY A 16 30.36 28.36 18.47
CA GLY A 16 31.14 27.51 19.38
C GLY A 16 30.27 26.54 20.18
N LEU A 17 29.13 27.00 20.70
CA LEU A 17 28.16 26.15 21.41
C LEU A 17 27.54 25.10 20.47
N TRP A 18 27.23 25.48 19.23
CA TRP A 18 26.69 24.56 18.22
C TRP A 18 27.69 23.46 17.82
N LEU A 19 28.95 23.83 17.59
CA LEU A 19 30.01 22.87 17.27
C LEU A 19 30.29 21.92 18.44
N TRP A 20 30.29 22.43 19.67
CA TRP A 20 30.47 21.60 20.87
C TRP A 20 29.33 20.58 21.06
N THR A 21 28.06 20.98 20.85
CA THR A 21 26.93 20.04 20.91
C THR A 21 27.02 18.92 19.86
N ILE A 22 27.52 19.22 18.65
CA ILE A 22 27.72 18.21 17.60
C ILE A 22 28.84 17.24 18.00
N THR A 23 29.95 17.74 18.55
CA THR A 23 31.06 16.88 18.99
C THR A 23 30.64 15.93 20.12
N VAL A 24 29.87 16.41 21.10
CA VAL A 24 29.37 15.57 22.20
C VAL A 24 28.38 14.51 21.70
N ALA A 25 27.50 14.84 20.75
CA ALA A 25 26.58 13.88 20.15
C ALA A 25 27.32 12.77 19.38
N PHE A 26 28.40 13.12 18.67
CA PHE A 26 29.24 12.16 17.95
C PHE A 26 29.98 11.21 18.90
N GLN A 27 30.48 11.73 20.02
CA GLN A 27 31.16 10.94 21.05
C GLN A 27 30.22 9.88 21.65
N LEU A 28 28.99 10.27 21.98
CA LEU A 28 27.97 9.38 22.55
C LEU A 28 27.50 8.28 21.58
N GLN A 29 27.40 8.58 20.28
CA GLN A 29 27.08 7.57 19.26
C GLN A 29 28.23 6.57 19.05
N HIS A 30 29.48 7.02 19.10
CA HIS A 30 30.64 6.14 18.95
C HIS A 30 30.79 5.16 20.13
N GLU A 31 30.50 5.59 21.35
CA GLU A 31 30.48 4.73 22.55
C GLU A 31 29.35 3.68 22.49
N ALA A 32 28.17 4.03 21.96
CA ALA A 32 27.08 3.09 21.76
C ALA A 32 27.39 2.02 20.69
N ALA A 33 28.03 2.41 19.58
CA ALA A 33 28.41 1.51 18.49
C ALA A 33 29.50 0.50 18.92
N THR A 34 30.49 0.95 19.70
CA THR A 34 31.57 0.08 20.20
C THR A 34 31.09 -0.91 21.26
N SER A 35 30.04 -0.58 22.01
CA SER A 35 29.40 -1.50 22.96
C SER A 35 28.62 -2.63 22.25
N ASN A 36 27.91 -2.30 21.16
CA ASN A 36 27.19 -3.30 20.34
C ASN A 36 28.13 -4.25 19.58
N MET A 37 29.30 -3.76 19.16
CA MET A 37 30.29 -4.57 18.44
C MET A 37 30.98 -5.63 19.34
N LYS A 38 31.00 -5.42 20.66
CA LYS A 38 31.45 -6.45 21.63
C LYS A 38 30.42 -7.56 21.84
N PHE A 39 29.13 -7.28 21.65
CA PHE A 39 28.07 -8.27 21.82
C PHE A 39 28.00 -9.26 20.64
N MET A 40 28.26 -8.80 19.41
CA MET A 40 28.21 -9.66 18.21
C MET A 40 29.44 -10.58 18.02
N ARG A 41 30.51 -10.40 18.80
CA ARG A 41 31.74 -11.21 18.66
C ARG A 41 31.68 -12.56 19.38
N ASN A 42 30.63 -12.83 20.16
CA ASN A 42 30.50 -14.04 20.98
C ASN A 42 29.60 -15.15 20.39
N ASN A 43 28.98 -14.96 19.21
CA ASN A 43 28.22 -16.02 18.54
C ASN A 43 28.85 -16.38 17.19
N LYS A 44 29.77 -17.35 17.22
CA LYS A 44 30.35 -18.03 16.07
C LYS A 44 30.10 -19.52 16.27
N LEU A 45 29.42 -20.19 15.33
CA LEU A 45 29.35 -21.64 14.98
C LEU A 45 28.23 -21.71 13.92
N TYR A 46 28.29 -22.36 12.76
CA TYR A 46 29.17 -23.36 12.16
C TYR A 46 29.08 -23.22 10.64
N SER A 47 30.18 -23.49 9.93
CA SER A 47 30.28 -23.60 8.47
C SER A 47 30.20 -25.06 8.02
N SER A 48 29.66 -25.32 6.84
CA SER A 48 30.19 -26.36 5.95
C SER A 48 29.74 -26.13 4.51
N GLU A 49 30.72 -25.92 3.64
CA GLU A 49 30.68 -25.97 2.17
C GLU A 49 30.63 -27.43 1.66
N THR A 50 30.17 -27.60 0.42
CA THR A 50 30.56 -28.54 -0.67
C THR A 50 29.34 -28.73 -1.57
N ASP A 51 29.37 -28.92 -2.88
CA ASP A 51 30.26 -28.66 -4.02
C ASP A 51 29.40 -29.04 -5.25
N ASP A 52 29.66 -28.35 -6.37
CA ASP A 52 29.65 -28.84 -7.75
C ASP A 52 28.41 -29.40 -8.50
N ASP A 53 28.36 -28.92 -9.76
CA ASP A 53 27.99 -29.57 -11.03
C ASP A 53 26.59 -29.43 -11.67
N ASP A 54 26.67 -28.80 -12.85
CA ASP A 54 26.09 -29.16 -14.16
C ASP A 54 24.59 -28.94 -14.47
N ASP A 55 24.36 -27.93 -15.32
CA ASP A 55 23.24 -27.83 -16.27
C ASP A 55 23.66 -28.50 -17.60
N PRO A 56 22.79 -29.32 -18.22
CA PRO A 56 22.46 -29.03 -19.60
C PRO A 56 20.97 -29.19 -19.95
N MET A 57 20.36 -28.08 -20.36
CA MET A 57 19.52 -27.90 -21.57
C MET A 57 18.94 -29.19 -22.20
N VAL A 58 17.63 -29.44 -21.99
CA VAL A 58 16.83 -30.31 -22.88
C VAL A 58 15.40 -29.77 -23.08
N ALA A 59 15.12 -29.48 -24.35
CA ALA A 59 13.87 -29.57 -25.11
C ALA A 59 12.58 -28.89 -24.62
N TRP A 60 12.16 -27.90 -25.41
CA TRP A 60 10.83 -27.28 -25.42
C TRP A 60 9.85 -28.14 -26.23
N ALA A 61 8.76 -28.62 -25.61
CA ALA A 61 7.54 -29.07 -26.29
C ALA A 61 6.32 -28.89 -25.35
N PRO A 62 5.09 -28.63 -25.88
CA PRO A 62 4.07 -27.87 -25.18
C PRO A 62 3.06 -28.77 -24.47
N GLU A 63 3.14 -28.83 -23.14
CA GLU A 63 2.10 -29.46 -22.32
C GLU A 63 1.44 -28.44 -21.39
N ARG A 64 0.11 -28.51 -21.38
CA ARG A 64 -0.82 -27.68 -20.60
C ARG A 64 -0.42 -27.65 -19.11
N LYS A 65 0.29 -26.61 -18.68
CA LYS A 65 0.55 -26.30 -17.26
C LYS A 65 -0.46 -25.28 -16.72
N ASN A 66 -1.73 -25.62 -16.82
CA ASN A 66 -2.64 -25.45 -15.68
C ASN A 66 -2.59 -26.86 -15.06
N ASP A 67 -2.15 -27.13 -13.83
CA ASP A 67 -2.61 -26.48 -12.63
C ASP A 67 -1.92 -27.16 -11.42
N ILE A 68 -0.75 -26.67 -10.99
CA ILE A 68 -0.12 -27.18 -9.75
C ILE A 68 -0.92 -26.67 -8.53
N PHE A 69 -1.53 -25.49 -8.66
CA PHE A 69 -2.34 -24.84 -7.64
C PHE A 69 -3.66 -25.56 -7.36
N SER A 70 -4.38 -25.99 -8.39
CA SER A 70 -5.57 -26.81 -8.28
C SER A 70 -5.28 -28.16 -7.67
N ARG A 71 -4.09 -28.73 -7.93
CA ARG A 71 -3.69 -30.00 -7.33
C ARG A 71 -3.45 -29.85 -5.83
N GLU A 72 -2.74 -28.82 -5.39
CA GLU A 72 -2.59 -28.49 -3.95
C GLU A 72 -3.94 -28.14 -3.28
N ILE A 73 -4.83 -27.42 -3.97
CA ILE A 73 -6.18 -27.09 -3.48
C ILE A 73 -7.05 -28.35 -3.37
N TYR A 74 -6.98 -29.24 -4.36
CA TYR A 74 -7.75 -30.48 -4.42
C TYR A 74 -7.23 -31.52 -3.41
N GLU A 75 -5.91 -31.57 -3.19
CA GLU A 75 -5.27 -32.43 -2.20
C GLU A 75 -5.51 -31.92 -0.76
N ARG A 76 -5.61 -30.60 -0.52
CA ARG A 76 -6.08 -30.02 0.75
C ARG A 76 -7.55 -30.33 1.06
N GLN A 77 -8.44 -30.25 0.07
CA GLN A 77 -9.87 -30.55 0.26
C GLN A 77 -10.14 -32.04 0.49
N ARG A 78 -9.25 -32.93 0.06
CA ARG A 78 -9.33 -34.38 0.32
C ARG A 78 -8.74 -34.83 1.65
N GLY A 79 -7.96 -33.98 2.33
CA GLY A 79 -7.34 -34.32 3.61
C GLY A 79 -6.11 -35.22 3.52
N ASP A 80 -5.48 -35.34 2.33
CA ASP A 80 -4.37 -36.28 2.08
C ASP A 80 -2.97 -35.64 2.29
N PHE A 81 -2.89 -34.45 2.88
CA PHE A 81 -1.63 -33.86 3.30
C PHE A 81 -1.39 -34.18 4.78
N GLU A 82 -0.62 -35.22 5.06
CA GLU A 82 0.05 -35.39 6.36
C GLU A 82 1.13 -34.30 6.49
N ALA A 83 0.72 -33.06 6.71
CA ALA A 83 1.59 -32.03 7.27
C ALA A 83 1.25 -31.87 8.74
N GLU A 84 2.20 -32.32 9.55
CA GLU A 84 2.38 -32.05 10.98
C GLU A 84 1.53 -30.91 11.55
N GLN A 85 0.73 -31.28 12.54
CA GLN A 85 0.19 -30.39 13.56
C GLN A 85 1.30 -29.54 14.20
N SER A 86 1.48 -28.29 13.78
CA SER A 86 1.73 -27.14 14.68
C SER A 86 1.74 -25.79 13.93
N TYR A 87 0.58 -25.19 13.66
CA TYR A 87 0.54 -23.77 13.29
C TYR A 87 -0.58 -23.06 14.05
N GLY A 88 -0.20 -22.11 14.91
CA GLY A 88 -1.07 -21.36 15.83
C GLY A 88 -1.92 -20.28 15.16
N GLY A 89 -2.52 -20.59 14.01
CA GLY A 89 -3.47 -19.70 13.34
C GLY A 89 -4.72 -19.47 14.18
N ARG A 90 -5.34 -18.29 14.04
CA ARG A 90 -6.59 -17.92 14.72
C ARG A 90 -7.70 -17.74 13.69
N SER A 91 -8.95 -17.87 14.12
CA SER A 91 -10.09 -17.50 13.27
C SER A 91 -10.11 -15.99 13.00
N LEU A 92 -10.28 -15.57 11.74
CA LEU A 92 -10.50 -14.17 11.40
C LEU A 92 -11.84 -13.70 12.02
N ALA A 93 -12.87 -14.53 11.98
CA ALA A 93 -14.16 -14.23 12.58
C ALA A 93 -14.04 -13.96 14.10
N SER A 94 -13.25 -14.78 14.81
CA SER A 94 -12.91 -14.57 16.23
C SER A 94 -12.11 -13.27 16.43
N THR A 95 -11.14 -13.00 15.55
CA THR A 95 -10.33 -11.77 15.58
C THR A 95 -11.20 -10.51 15.48
N LEU A 96 -12.23 -10.54 14.65
CA LEU A 96 -13.14 -9.41 14.42
C LEU A 96 -14.31 -9.37 15.40
N ASN A 97 -14.41 -10.35 16.31
CA ASN A 97 -15.54 -10.53 17.23
C ASN A 97 -16.89 -10.68 16.49
N VAL A 98 -16.91 -11.46 15.40
CA VAL A 98 -18.10 -11.73 14.58
C VAL A 98 -18.37 -13.23 14.56
N THR A 99 -19.13 -13.73 15.53
CA THR A 99 -19.32 -15.19 15.71
C THR A 99 -20.38 -15.81 14.81
N ARG A 100 -21.18 -14.99 14.11
CA ARG A 100 -22.11 -15.41 13.06
C ARG A 100 -22.14 -14.36 11.95
N VAL A 101 -22.06 -14.79 10.70
CA VAL A 101 -22.30 -13.94 9.52
C VAL A 101 -23.78 -13.55 9.53
N GLN A 102 -24.10 -12.45 10.22
CA GLN A 102 -25.44 -11.87 10.30
C GLN A 102 -25.48 -10.50 9.61
N TRP A 103 -24.62 -10.29 8.63
CA TRP A 103 -24.65 -9.07 7.85
C TRP A 103 -25.91 -9.03 6.98
N LYS A 104 -26.76 -8.02 7.22
CA LYS A 104 -27.89 -7.72 6.34
C LYS A 104 -27.38 -6.92 5.14
N PRO A 105 -27.72 -7.31 3.89
CA PRO A 105 -27.24 -6.61 2.73
C PRO A 105 -27.56 -5.12 2.72
N LYS A 106 -26.52 -4.30 2.66
CA LYS A 106 -26.58 -2.85 2.42
C LYS A 106 -25.77 -2.52 1.17
N ARG A 107 -25.94 -1.31 0.62
CA ARG A 107 -25.02 -0.82 -0.40
C ARG A 107 -23.65 -0.63 0.26
N ILE A 108 -22.66 -1.38 -0.21
CA ILE A 108 -21.25 -1.26 0.16
C ILE A 108 -20.55 -0.64 -1.03
N GLU A 109 -19.67 0.32 -0.78
CA GLU A 109 -18.78 0.84 -1.81
C GLU A 109 -17.59 -0.10 -1.98
N ILE A 110 -17.37 -0.56 -3.22
CA ILE A 110 -16.24 -1.42 -3.58
C ILE A 110 -15.15 -0.55 -4.19
N ILE A 111 -14.00 -0.53 -3.55
CA ILE A 111 -12.82 0.19 -4.02
C ILE A 111 -11.76 -0.84 -4.44
N GLY A 112 -11.25 -0.74 -5.66
CA GLY A 112 -10.13 -1.58 -6.10
C GLY A 112 -8.81 -1.08 -5.52
N HIS A 113 -8.17 -1.88 -4.66
CA HIS A 113 -6.87 -1.57 -4.05
C HIS A 113 -5.80 -1.59 -5.13
N ARG A 114 -5.22 -0.41 -5.43
CA ARG A 114 -4.33 -0.19 -6.59
C ARG A 114 -4.96 -0.64 -7.92
N GLY A 115 -6.29 -0.60 -8.00
CA GLY A 115 -7.11 -1.15 -9.08
C GLY A 115 -7.50 -2.63 -8.89
N SER A 116 -7.14 -3.48 -9.85
CA SER A 116 -7.39 -4.92 -9.88
C SER A 116 -6.07 -5.69 -10.09
N PRO A 117 -5.21 -5.78 -9.06
CA PRO A 117 -3.83 -6.29 -9.16
C PRO A 117 -3.71 -7.77 -9.57
N TYR A 118 -4.82 -8.52 -9.52
CA TYR A 118 -4.89 -9.91 -10.02
C TYR A 118 -5.14 -10.01 -11.53
N THR A 119 -5.63 -8.95 -12.17
CA THR A 119 -5.96 -8.96 -13.61
C THR A 119 -5.02 -8.09 -14.43
N ALA A 120 -4.44 -7.06 -13.82
CA ALA A 120 -3.46 -6.17 -14.42
C ALA A 120 -2.48 -5.67 -13.35
N LEU A 121 -1.41 -5.02 -13.80
CA LEU A 121 -0.37 -4.50 -12.93
C LEU A 121 -0.91 -3.39 -12.02
N GLU A 122 -0.66 -3.49 -10.71
CA GLU A 122 -1.10 -2.50 -9.72
C GLU A 122 -0.70 -1.07 -10.07
N ASN A 123 -1.49 -0.09 -9.63
CA ASN A 123 -1.19 1.34 -9.80
C ASN A 123 -1.03 1.80 -11.27
N THR A 124 -1.68 1.10 -12.20
CA THR A 124 -1.72 1.45 -13.62
C THR A 124 -3.12 1.81 -14.08
N ALA A 125 -3.23 2.66 -15.11
CA ALA A 125 -4.52 2.98 -15.75
C ALA A 125 -5.30 1.72 -16.14
N ARG A 126 -4.61 0.68 -16.63
CA ARG A 126 -5.22 -0.60 -16.99
C ARG A 126 -5.87 -1.29 -15.80
N SER A 127 -5.18 -1.35 -14.67
CA SER A 127 -5.69 -1.96 -13.43
C SER A 127 -6.93 -1.24 -12.89
N PHE A 128 -6.94 0.09 -12.95
CA PHE A 128 -8.11 0.88 -12.56
C PHE A 128 -9.31 0.69 -13.49
N ILE A 129 -9.06 0.61 -14.81
CA ILE A 129 -10.12 0.31 -15.79
C ILE A 129 -10.67 -1.10 -15.55
N ASP A 130 -9.81 -2.08 -15.28
CA ASP A 130 -10.25 -3.45 -15.01
C ASP A 130 -11.08 -3.53 -13.72
N ALA A 131 -10.73 -2.77 -12.67
CA ALA A 131 -11.55 -2.65 -11.47
C ALA A 131 -12.93 -2.06 -11.78
N ALA A 132 -13.01 -0.99 -12.58
CA ALA A 132 -14.28 -0.41 -13.02
C ALA A 132 -15.13 -1.42 -13.81
N GLN A 133 -14.50 -2.17 -14.71
CA GLN A 133 -15.20 -3.20 -15.52
C GLN A 133 -15.65 -4.40 -14.68
N ALA A 134 -14.94 -4.71 -13.58
CA ALA A 134 -15.34 -5.74 -12.63
C ALA A 134 -16.55 -5.31 -11.77
N GLY A 135 -16.92 -4.04 -11.77
CA GLY A 135 -18.06 -3.50 -11.03
C GLY A 135 -17.67 -2.76 -9.74
N ALA A 136 -16.40 -2.36 -9.58
CA ALA A 136 -15.99 -1.49 -8.49
C ALA A 136 -16.64 -0.10 -8.63
N ASP A 137 -17.00 0.52 -7.50
CA ASP A 137 -17.49 1.89 -7.43
C ASP A 137 -16.34 2.91 -7.54
N GLY A 138 -15.11 2.49 -7.25
CA GLY A 138 -13.92 3.32 -7.34
C GLY A 138 -12.63 2.52 -7.29
N ALA A 139 -11.50 3.23 -7.29
CA ALA A 139 -10.18 2.65 -7.06
C ALA A 139 -9.38 3.48 -6.07
N GLU A 140 -8.52 2.81 -5.32
CA GLU A 140 -7.49 3.40 -4.50
C GLU A 140 -6.17 3.40 -5.29
N LEU A 141 -5.34 4.42 -5.06
CA LEU A 141 -4.01 4.53 -5.65
C LEU A 141 -3.03 5.23 -4.71
N ASP A 142 -1.75 4.92 -4.88
CA ASP A 142 -0.64 5.42 -4.06
C ASP A 142 0.10 6.56 -4.75
N VAL A 143 0.32 7.69 -4.09
CA VAL A 143 1.01 8.85 -4.70
C VAL A 143 2.24 9.28 -3.93
N PHE A 144 3.37 9.39 -4.64
CA PHE A 144 4.59 10.06 -4.18
C PHE A 144 4.88 11.32 -5.01
N LEU A 145 5.54 12.29 -4.38
CA LEU A 145 6.09 13.45 -5.05
C LEU A 145 7.57 13.22 -5.40
N LEU A 146 7.91 13.37 -6.68
CA LEU A 146 9.29 13.39 -7.17
C LEU A 146 9.98 14.73 -6.84
N LYS A 147 11.31 14.71 -6.80
CA LYS A 147 12.14 15.91 -6.60
C LYS A 147 11.86 17.02 -7.62
N CYS A 148 11.55 16.64 -8.87
CA CYS A 148 11.21 17.57 -9.95
C CYS A 148 9.80 18.17 -9.83
N GLY A 149 9.02 17.80 -8.79
CA GLY A 149 7.66 18.27 -8.57
C GLY A 149 6.57 17.41 -9.24
N THR A 150 6.95 16.35 -9.96
CA THR A 150 5.98 15.45 -10.61
C THR A 150 5.37 14.49 -9.59
N LEU A 151 4.05 14.35 -9.61
CA LEU A 151 3.31 13.36 -8.83
C LEU A 151 3.24 12.04 -9.60
N VAL A 152 3.68 10.95 -8.98
CA VAL A 152 3.68 9.60 -9.58
C VAL A 152 2.81 8.64 -8.80
N VAL A 153 2.17 7.72 -9.52
CA VAL A 153 1.31 6.69 -8.95
C VAL A 153 2.13 5.42 -8.73
N PHE A 154 2.48 5.14 -7.47
CA PHE A 154 3.44 4.11 -7.11
C PHE A 154 3.39 3.75 -5.62
N HIS A 155 3.41 2.44 -5.30
CA HIS A 155 3.55 1.97 -3.92
C HIS A 155 5.01 1.66 -3.55
N GLY A 156 5.65 0.79 -4.34
CA GLY A 156 7.02 0.31 -4.11
C GLY A 156 7.14 -0.76 -3.03
N THR A 157 8.39 -1.06 -2.63
CA THR A 157 8.68 -2.03 -1.54
C THR A 157 8.89 -1.37 -0.18
N GLY A 158 8.84 -0.05 -0.13
CA GLY A 158 9.06 0.69 1.11
C GLY A 158 7.79 0.86 1.95
N GLY A 159 7.82 1.86 2.82
CA GLY A 159 6.68 2.20 3.68
C GLY A 159 6.03 3.52 3.25
N ASP A 160 5.11 4.02 4.07
CA ASP A 160 4.36 5.24 3.77
C ASP A 160 5.27 6.46 3.53
N GLU A 161 6.41 6.54 4.21
CA GLU A 161 7.35 7.67 4.10
C GLU A 161 8.39 7.53 2.98
N ASN A 162 8.63 6.32 2.50
CA ASN A 162 9.70 6.04 1.55
C ASN A 162 9.26 4.95 0.57
N PRO A 163 9.26 5.19 -0.75
CA PRO A 163 8.86 4.23 -1.78
C PRO A 163 9.77 3.00 -1.85
N GLY A 164 10.93 3.03 -1.20
CA GLY A 164 11.91 1.94 -1.26
C GLY A 164 12.79 2.04 -2.50
N LEU A 165 13.49 0.96 -2.81
CA LEU A 165 14.42 0.91 -3.94
C LEU A 165 13.69 0.45 -5.20
N LEU A 166 14.03 1.06 -6.33
CA LEU A 166 13.49 0.69 -7.63
C LEU A 166 14.07 -0.61 -8.18
N LYS A 167 15.16 -1.12 -7.61
CA LYS A 167 15.85 -2.30 -8.13
C LYS A 167 14.93 -3.53 -8.18
N SER A 168 14.08 -3.71 -7.16
CA SER A 168 13.12 -4.81 -7.09
C SER A 168 11.93 -4.63 -8.04
N TYR A 169 11.57 -3.38 -8.34
CA TYR A 169 10.36 -3.05 -9.09
C TYR A 169 10.59 -2.85 -10.58
N CYS A 170 11.71 -2.24 -10.96
CA CYS A 170 12.03 -1.81 -12.32
C CYS A 170 13.40 -2.30 -12.80
N GLY A 171 14.13 -3.07 -11.98
CA GLY A 171 15.48 -3.55 -12.31
C GLY A 171 16.57 -2.47 -12.33
N VAL A 172 16.23 -1.21 -11.98
CA VAL A 172 17.16 -0.06 -12.00
C VAL A 172 17.57 0.37 -10.58
N PRO A 173 18.84 0.78 -10.37
CA PRO A 173 19.27 1.30 -9.08
C PRO A 173 18.64 2.68 -8.79
N GLY A 174 18.32 2.96 -7.52
CA GLY A 174 17.81 4.26 -7.07
C GLY A 174 16.50 4.16 -6.28
N SER A 175 15.92 5.32 -5.96
CA SER A 175 14.63 5.47 -5.29
C SER A 175 13.87 6.66 -5.88
N ILE A 176 12.55 6.57 -5.85
CA ILE A 176 11.62 7.62 -6.30
C ILE A 176 11.64 8.83 -5.36
N ALA A 177 11.95 8.64 -4.07
CA ALA A 177 11.93 9.74 -3.10
C ALA A 177 13.30 10.42 -2.91
N ALA A 178 13.26 11.75 -2.80
CA ALA A 178 14.36 12.55 -2.31
C ALA A 178 14.42 12.49 -0.77
N SER A 179 14.99 11.41 -0.22
CA SER A 179 15.21 11.32 1.22
C SER A 179 16.56 11.96 1.60
N LEU A 180 16.53 12.83 2.62
CA LEU A 180 17.74 13.43 3.23
C LEU A 180 18.71 12.37 3.78
N LEU A 181 18.20 11.17 4.11
CA LEU A 181 19.00 10.03 4.57
C LEU A 181 19.98 9.52 3.50
N CYS A 182 19.69 9.72 2.22
CA CYS A 182 20.64 9.40 1.16
C CYS A 182 21.86 10.33 1.14
N LEU A 183 21.72 11.56 1.62
CA LEU A 183 22.81 12.54 1.67
C LEU A 183 23.74 12.34 2.87
N LEU A 184 23.32 11.61 3.90
CA LEU A 184 24.05 11.50 5.17
C LEU A 184 24.87 10.21 5.33
N SER A 185 24.73 9.23 4.43
CA SER A 185 25.57 8.02 4.49
C SER A 185 26.97 8.33 3.92
N HIS A 186 28.02 8.19 4.73
CA HIS A 186 29.43 8.29 4.29
C HIS A 186 29.84 7.18 3.28
N LEU A 187 28.91 6.34 2.85
CA LEU A 187 29.04 5.40 1.73
C LEU A 187 28.59 6.00 0.38
N ALA A 188 28.26 7.29 0.33
CA ALA A 188 27.82 8.02 -0.87
C ALA A 188 28.82 8.00 -2.05
N SER A 189 30.05 7.52 -1.85
CA SER A 189 31.01 7.34 -2.95
C SER A 189 30.87 5.99 -3.69
N LEU A 190 30.15 5.02 -3.15
CA LEU A 190 29.90 3.70 -3.79
C LEU A 190 28.45 3.50 -4.20
N TYR A 191 27.54 4.23 -3.56
CA TYR A 191 26.15 4.39 -3.98
C TYR A 191 25.90 5.88 -4.09
N ALA A 192 26.15 6.46 -5.27
CA ALA A 192 25.46 7.66 -5.64
C ALA A 192 23.97 7.34 -5.51
N CYS A 193 23.36 7.78 -4.42
CA CYS A 193 21.92 7.75 -4.29
C CYS A 193 21.39 8.76 -5.28
N CYS A 194 21.26 8.30 -6.52
CA CYS A 194 20.55 8.99 -7.57
C CYS A 194 19.11 9.09 -7.07
N SER A 195 18.77 10.23 -6.47
CA SER A 195 17.43 10.77 -6.58
C SER A 195 17.17 10.87 -8.07
N LEU A 196 16.41 9.93 -8.62
CA LEU A 196 16.28 9.83 -10.07
C LEU A 196 15.47 11.02 -10.55
N ASP A 197 16.17 11.94 -11.20
CA ASP A 197 15.63 13.15 -11.82
C ASP A 197 15.10 12.79 -13.22
N TYR A 198 14.24 11.77 -13.28
CA TYR A 198 13.64 11.39 -14.56
C TYR A 198 12.58 12.42 -14.94
N THR A 199 12.67 12.92 -16.17
CA THR A 199 11.50 13.50 -16.85
C THR A 199 10.41 12.43 -16.99
N ALA A 200 9.13 12.83 -17.14
CA ALA A 200 8.04 11.88 -17.34
C ALA A 200 8.29 10.92 -18.53
N GLU A 201 8.99 11.39 -19.57
CA GLU A 201 9.39 10.59 -20.72
C GLU A 201 10.52 9.59 -20.44
N GLU A 202 11.45 9.92 -19.55
CA GLU A 202 12.49 8.98 -19.09
C GLU A 202 11.91 7.94 -18.13
N ALA A 203 11.00 8.36 -17.24
CA ALA A 203 10.27 7.45 -16.35
C ALA A 203 9.51 6.38 -17.15
N LYS A 204 8.80 6.79 -18.22
CA LYS A 204 8.10 5.85 -19.13
C LYS A 204 9.02 4.84 -19.80
N ARG A 205 10.25 5.21 -20.13
CA ARG A 205 11.22 4.33 -20.82
C ARG A 205 12.02 3.44 -19.87
N LEU A 206 12.33 3.93 -18.68
CA LEU A 206 13.30 3.32 -17.77
C LEU A 206 12.65 2.64 -16.55
N LEU A 207 11.40 2.98 -16.22
CA LEU A 207 10.65 2.40 -15.11
C LEU A 207 9.64 1.36 -15.59
N THR A 208 10.04 0.53 -16.55
CA THR A 208 9.26 -0.65 -16.91
C THR A 208 9.34 -1.65 -15.77
N PHE A 209 8.19 -2.16 -15.32
CA PHE A 209 8.17 -3.06 -14.17
C PHE A 209 8.79 -4.42 -14.50
N ASP A 210 9.49 -5.00 -13.51
CA ASP A 210 9.99 -6.36 -13.56
C ASP A 210 8.81 -7.33 -13.50
N LYS A 211 8.49 -7.91 -14.65
CA LYS A 211 7.40 -8.87 -14.82
C LYS A 211 7.54 -10.15 -13.99
N SER A 212 8.73 -10.43 -13.47
CA SER A 212 9.02 -11.58 -12.63
C SER A 212 8.90 -11.28 -11.13
N PHE A 213 8.66 -10.02 -10.77
CA PHE A 213 8.55 -9.63 -9.38
C PHE A 213 7.32 -10.26 -8.72
N GLU A 214 7.54 -10.96 -7.60
CA GLU A 214 6.56 -11.82 -6.93
C GLU A 214 5.31 -11.09 -6.41
N GLU A 215 5.37 -9.77 -6.25
CA GLU A 215 4.22 -8.95 -5.87
C GLU A 215 3.17 -8.87 -7.00
N PHE A 216 3.58 -9.01 -8.26
CA PHE A 216 2.70 -8.84 -9.43
C PHE A 216 2.03 -10.15 -9.83
N VAL A 217 0.98 -10.49 -9.07
CA VAL A 217 0.23 -11.74 -9.24
C VAL A 217 -0.60 -11.85 -10.53
N CYS A 218 -0.81 -10.75 -11.27
CA CYS A 218 -1.48 -10.78 -12.58
C CYS A 218 -0.73 -11.57 -13.67
N GLY A 219 0.57 -11.82 -13.45
CA GLY A 219 1.41 -12.61 -14.34
C GLY A 219 2.04 -11.80 -15.49
N PRO A 220 3.16 -12.28 -16.05
CA PRO A 220 4.00 -11.52 -16.97
C PRO A 220 3.31 -11.14 -18.28
N ASP A 221 2.36 -11.96 -18.75
CA ASP A 221 1.60 -11.71 -19.98
C ASP A 221 0.62 -10.53 -19.85
N LYS A 222 0.30 -10.13 -18.62
CA LYS A 222 -0.52 -8.94 -18.30
C LYS A 222 0.32 -7.69 -18.05
N ILE A 223 1.63 -7.88 -17.81
CA ILE A 223 2.62 -6.81 -17.55
C ILE A 223 3.38 -6.45 -18.83
N THR A 224 3.30 -7.23 -19.90
CA THR A 224 3.85 -6.82 -21.20
C THR A 224 2.98 -7.37 -22.31
N HIS A 225 2.52 -6.50 -23.22
CA HIS A 225 1.77 -6.91 -24.40
C HIS A 225 2.58 -6.62 -25.66
N PRO A 226 3.06 -7.65 -26.39
CA PRO A 226 3.68 -7.44 -27.68
C PRO A 226 2.65 -6.81 -28.63
N GLY A 227 2.85 -5.54 -28.99
CA GLY A 227 1.96 -4.80 -29.89
C GLY A 227 0.94 -3.88 -29.20
N ASP A 228 1.04 -3.66 -27.89
CA ASP A 228 0.31 -2.56 -27.23
C ASP A 228 1.12 -1.25 -27.31
N PRO A 229 0.74 -0.29 -28.17
CA PRO A 229 1.47 0.96 -28.33
C PRO A 229 1.39 1.86 -27.09
N LEU A 230 0.50 1.56 -26.13
CA LEU A 230 0.29 2.36 -24.93
C LEU A 230 1.14 1.90 -23.74
N HIS A 231 1.75 0.71 -23.85
CA HIS A 231 2.75 0.17 -22.93
C HIS A 231 2.44 0.46 -21.45
N TYR A 232 1.25 0.11 -20.93
CA TYR A 232 0.73 0.46 -19.57
C TYR A 232 1.55 -0.02 -18.36
N CYS A 233 2.79 -0.42 -18.56
CA CYS A 233 3.62 -1.16 -17.63
C CYS A 233 4.82 -0.30 -17.21
N PHE A 234 4.56 1.00 -17.07
CA PHE A 234 5.45 2.01 -16.51
C PHE A 234 4.75 2.74 -15.34
N VAL A 235 5.54 3.43 -14.54
CA VAL A 235 5.04 4.30 -13.46
C VAL A 235 4.33 5.51 -14.05
N HIS A 236 3.01 5.61 -13.86
CA HIS A 236 2.21 6.70 -14.40
C HIS A 236 2.35 7.97 -13.55
N THR A 237 2.16 9.14 -14.16
CA THR A 237 1.88 10.34 -13.39
C THR A 237 0.46 10.33 -12.86
N LEU A 238 0.21 11.04 -11.76
CA LEU A 238 -1.15 11.18 -11.24
C LEU A 238 -2.08 11.88 -12.26
N GLU A 239 -1.58 12.89 -12.96
CA GLU A 239 -2.36 13.62 -13.98
C GLU A 239 -2.83 12.69 -15.10
N GLU A 240 -1.95 11.83 -15.62
CA GLU A 240 -2.31 10.84 -16.65
C GLU A 240 -3.39 9.89 -16.17
N VAL A 241 -3.29 9.38 -14.95
CA VAL A 241 -4.30 8.48 -14.37
C VAL A 241 -5.64 9.19 -14.22
N LEU A 242 -5.66 10.39 -13.63
CA LEU A 242 -6.89 11.15 -13.40
C LEU A 242 -7.58 11.50 -14.72
N VAL A 243 -6.84 11.97 -15.73
CA VAL A 243 -7.38 12.29 -17.06
C VAL A 243 -7.90 11.03 -17.74
N THR A 244 -7.15 9.92 -17.68
CA THR A 244 -7.57 8.66 -18.29
C THR A 244 -8.88 8.16 -17.67
N LEU A 245 -8.98 8.11 -16.34
CA LEU A 245 -10.19 7.64 -15.66
C LEU A 245 -11.37 8.60 -15.78
N ARG A 246 -11.10 9.90 -15.99
CA ARG A 246 -12.15 10.89 -16.24
C ARG A 246 -12.80 10.66 -17.61
N ASP A 247 -11.99 10.43 -18.63
CA ASP A 247 -12.42 10.50 -20.03
C ASP A 247 -12.66 9.11 -20.67
N HIS A 248 -12.28 8.02 -19.99
CA HIS A 248 -12.40 6.68 -20.55
C HIS A 248 -13.86 6.20 -20.63
N PRO A 249 -14.34 5.71 -21.78
CA PRO A 249 -15.76 5.40 -22.02
C PRO A 249 -16.29 4.21 -21.21
N ARG A 250 -15.41 3.39 -20.64
CA ARG A 250 -15.77 2.25 -19.79
C ARG A 250 -15.68 2.55 -18.28
N VAL A 251 -15.33 3.78 -17.92
CA VAL A 251 -15.27 4.22 -16.52
C VAL A 251 -16.45 5.15 -16.28
N SER A 252 -17.25 4.83 -15.26
CA SER A 252 -18.41 5.65 -14.89
C SER A 252 -17.97 7.05 -14.46
N SER A 253 -18.77 8.07 -14.76
CA SER A 253 -18.55 9.44 -14.24
C SER A 253 -18.67 9.52 -12.71
N ASN A 254 -19.35 8.55 -12.09
CA ASN A 254 -19.42 8.41 -10.63
C ASN A 254 -18.27 7.56 -10.04
N PHE A 255 -17.36 7.04 -10.86
CA PHE A 255 -16.24 6.23 -10.37
C PHE A 255 -15.29 7.10 -9.54
N THR A 256 -15.13 6.75 -8.27
CA THR A 256 -14.34 7.51 -7.29
C THR A 256 -12.88 7.09 -7.28
N ILE A 257 -12.00 8.00 -6.87
CA ILE A 257 -10.56 7.81 -6.81
C ILE A 257 -10.11 8.16 -5.38
N LYS A 258 -9.64 7.17 -4.63
CA LYS A 258 -9.07 7.38 -3.30
C LYS A 258 -7.56 7.50 -3.45
N ILE A 259 -7.01 8.67 -3.16
CA ILE A 259 -5.61 9.01 -3.35
C ILE A 259 -4.90 8.87 -2.00
N GLU A 260 -4.09 7.85 -1.83
CA GLU A 260 -3.21 7.71 -0.68
C GLU A 260 -1.97 8.62 -0.86
N LEU A 261 -1.82 9.58 0.06
CA LEU A 261 -0.72 10.54 0.10
C LEU A 261 0.47 9.91 0.82
N LYS A 262 1.50 9.53 0.06
CA LYS A 262 2.70 8.89 0.56
C LYS A 262 3.92 9.80 0.46
N GLY A 263 4.72 9.78 1.50
CA GLY A 263 5.92 10.61 1.61
C GLY A 263 5.62 12.11 1.75
N PRO A 264 6.66 12.90 2.03
CA PRO A 264 6.51 14.31 2.38
C PRO A 264 6.04 15.17 1.21
N ASN A 265 5.37 16.27 1.53
CA ASN A 265 4.95 17.33 0.60
C ASN A 265 3.97 16.91 -0.50
N THR A 266 3.21 15.83 -0.31
CA THR A 266 2.21 15.37 -1.30
C THR A 266 0.88 16.12 -1.25
N ALA A 267 0.43 16.55 -0.07
CA ALA A 267 -0.91 17.13 0.12
C ALA A 267 -1.18 18.35 -0.79
N GLY A 268 -0.36 19.40 -0.69
CA GLY A 268 -0.48 20.61 -1.53
C GLY A 268 -0.57 20.34 -3.03
N PRO A 269 0.46 19.73 -3.64
CA PRO A 269 0.48 19.47 -5.08
C PRO A 269 -0.67 18.58 -5.57
N VAL A 270 -1.09 17.58 -4.78
CA VAL A 270 -2.20 16.69 -5.15
C VAL A 270 -3.53 17.46 -5.14
N VAL A 271 -3.80 18.27 -4.11
CA VAL A 271 -5.01 19.10 -4.04
C VAL A 271 -5.05 20.09 -5.22
N GLU A 272 -3.93 20.77 -5.49
CA GLU A 272 -3.81 21.70 -6.62
C GLU A 272 -4.12 21.01 -7.96
N LEU A 273 -3.55 19.84 -8.20
CA LEU A 273 -3.79 19.07 -9.42
C LEU A 273 -5.26 18.65 -9.54
N VAL A 274 -5.87 18.14 -8.47
CA VAL A 274 -7.27 17.71 -8.46
C VAL A 274 -8.20 18.88 -8.76
N HIS A 275 -7.94 20.06 -8.18
CA HIS A 275 -8.69 21.29 -8.46
C HIS A 275 -8.54 21.72 -9.92
N ARG A 276 -7.29 21.78 -10.42
CA ARG A 276 -6.98 22.14 -11.80
C ARG A 276 -7.69 21.26 -12.82
N LEU A 277 -7.85 19.97 -12.51
CA LEU A 277 -8.53 19.00 -13.37
C LEU A 277 -10.06 18.93 -13.16
N ASN A 278 -10.62 19.74 -12.25
CA ASN A 278 -12.02 19.71 -11.83
C ASN A 278 -12.48 18.32 -11.33
N MET A 279 -11.61 17.63 -10.59
CA MET A 279 -11.82 16.26 -10.12
C MET A 279 -12.20 16.17 -8.63
N SER A 280 -12.41 17.30 -7.95
CA SER A 280 -12.66 17.35 -6.49
C SER A 280 -13.86 16.50 -6.04
N ARG A 281 -14.91 16.38 -6.86
CA ARG A 281 -16.08 15.54 -6.55
C ARG A 281 -15.85 14.04 -6.74
N ARG A 282 -14.78 13.66 -7.43
CA ARG A 282 -14.42 12.26 -7.72
C ARG A 282 -13.24 11.79 -6.88
N CYS A 283 -12.47 12.69 -6.29
CA CYS A 283 -11.29 12.36 -5.52
C CYS A 283 -11.52 12.49 -4.01
N SER A 284 -10.94 11.58 -3.25
CA SER A 284 -10.79 11.69 -1.80
C SER A 284 -9.35 11.40 -1.43
N TYR A 285 -8.90 11.89 -0.28
CA TYR A 285 -7.49 11.85 0.12
C TYR A 285 -7.32 11.03 1.38
N SER A 286 -6.28 10.22 1.45
CA SER A 286 -6.04 9.38 2.62
C SER A 286 -4.55 9.25 2.94
N SER A 287 -4.17 9.01 4.19
CA SER A 287 -2.76 8.82 4.58
C SER A 287 -2.61 8.16 5.95
N PHE A 288 -1.51 7.45 6.16
CA PHE A 288 -1.09 7.01 7.50
C PHE A 288 -0.47 8.16 8.31
N ASP A 289 0.12 9.15 7.65
CA ASP A 289 0.54 10.40 8.30
C ASP A 289 -0.65 11.37 8.38
N HIS A 290 -1.27 11.41 9.55
CA HIS A 290 -2.46 12.24 9.78
C HIS A 290 -2.19 13.75 9.70
N ALA A 291 -0.91 14.19 9.74
CA ALA A 291 -0.58 15.59 9.48
C ALA A 291 -0.89 16.00 8.04
N ARG A 292 -0.71 15.08 7.08
CA ARG A 292 -1.08 15.30 5.66
C ARG A 292 -2.59 15.46 5.51
N ILE A 293 -3.37 14.74 6.31
CA ILE A 293 -4.84 14.88 6.32
C ILE A 293 -5.28 16.24 6.84
N ALA A 294 -4.65 16.72 7.91
CA ALA A 294 -4.90 18.06 8.42
C ALA A 294 -4.54 19.13 7.38
N GLU A 295 -3.41 18.97 6.66
CA GLU A 295 -2.99 19.87 5.59
C GLU A 295 -4.00 19.90 4.43
N VAL A 296 -4.47 18.74 3.95
CA VAL A 296 -5.53 18.69 2.93
C VAL A 296 -6.77 19.44 3.38
N ARG A 297 -7.22 19.23 4.62
CA ARG A 297 -8.40 19.93 5.16
C ARG A 297 -8.21 21.44 5.24
N MET A 298 -6.99 21.92 5.46
CA MET A 298 -6.67 23.35 5.44
C MET A 298 -6.68 23.94 4.02
N LEU A 299 -6.29 23.16 3.02
CA LEU A 299 -6.23 23.58 1.62
C LEU A 299 -7.60 23.49 0.92
N ASP A 300 -8.42 22.53 1.33
CA ASP A 300 -9.75 22.26 0.80
C ASP A 300 -10.67 21.83 1.95
N GLU A 301 -11.50 22.77 2.42
CA GLU A 301 -12.40 22.54 3.56
C GLU A 301 -13.50 21.52 3.27
N ASP A 302 -13.82 21.28 1.99
CA ASP A 302 -14.87 20.37 1.54
C ASP A 302 -14.33 18.98 1.15
N ALA A 303 -13.00 18.80 1.13
CA ALA A 303 -12.36 17.55 0.75
C ALA A 303 -12.86 16.35 1.56
N ILE A 304 -13.07 15.21 0.92
CA ILE A 304 -13.29 13.96 1.65
C ILE A 304 -11.92 13.42 2.05
N THR A 305 -11.69 13.25 3.36
CA THR A 305 -10.39 12.82 3.88
C THR A 305 -10.48 11.56 4.75
N GLY A 306 -9.50 10.67 4.65
CA GLY A 306 -9.43 9.39 5.36
C GLY A 306 -8.16 9.24 6.20
N ALA A 307 -8.31 8.97 7.50
CA ALA A 307 -7.18 8.64 8.36
C ALA A 307 -6.92 7.12 8.35
N LEU A 308 -5.73 6.68 7.91
CA LEU A 308 -5.36 5.26 7.84
C LEU A 308 -4.77 4.74 9.15
N PHE A 309 -5.05 3.47 9.46
CA PHE A 309 -4.55 2.76 10.62
C PHE A 309 -4.22 1.29 10.27
N ASP A 310 -2.97 0.87 10.48
CA ASP A 310 -2.52 -0.55 10.45
C ASP A 310 -2.68 -1.21 11.82
N ARG A 311 -2.45 -0.44 12.88
CA ARG A 311 -2.79 -0.80 14.26
C ARG A 311 -3.81 0.19 14.79
N LEU A 312 -4.69 -0.29 15.65
CA LEU A 312 -5.81 0.48 16.15
C LEU A 312 -5.56 0.93 17.60
N PRO A 313 -5.08 2.16 17.84
CA PRO A 313 -5.00 2.69 19.20
C PRO A 313 -6.42 2.93 19.75
N SER A 314 -6.58 2.91 21.08
CA SER A 314 -7.92 3.05 21.71
C SER A 314 -8.59 4.41 21.43
N ASP A 315 -7.81 5.43 21.11
CA ASP A 315 -8.24 6.80 20.79
C ASP A 315 -8.25 7.10 19.27
N PHE A 316 -8.24 6.07 18.41
CA PHE A 316 -8.14 6.24 16.95
C PHE A 316 -9.21 7.17 16.36
N ALA A 317 -10.45 7.07 16.85
CA ALA A 317 -11.56 7.89 16.37
C ALA A 317 -11.36 9.38 16.73
N GLN A 318 -10.87 9.66 17.94
CA GLN A 318 -10.54 11.02 18.37
C GLN A 318 -9.39 11.60 17.55
N ARG A 319 -8.36 10.79 17.25
CA ARG A 319 -7.24 11.20 16.38
C ARG A 319 -7.74 11.57 14.98
N ALA A 320 -8.60 10.75 14.39
CA ALA A 320 -9.17 11.01 13.08
C ALA A 320 -10.01 12.31 13.06
N VAL A 321 -10.87 12.51 14.06
CA VAL A 321 -11.66 13.75 14.18
C VAL A 321 -10.76 14.98 14.37
N ALA A 322 -9.69 14.86 15.17
CA ALA A 322 -8.79 15.98 15.46
C ALA A 322 -8.06 16.52 14.22
N VAL A 323 -7.83 15.69 13.21
CA VAL A 323 -7.22 16.09 11.93
C VAL A 323 -8.24 16.42 10.84
N GLY A 324 -9.54 16.44 11.19
CA GLY A 324 -10.61 16.76 10.25
C GLY A 324 -10.88 15.65 9.22
N ALA A 325 -10.64 14.37 9.58
CA ALA A 325 -10.97 13.23 8.74
C ALA A 325 -12.50 13.06 8.61
N SER A 326 -12.96 12.74 7.40
CA SER A 326 -14.35 12.31 7.12
C SER A 326 -14.54 10.80 7.32
N GLU A 327 -13.46 10.05 7.17
CA GLU A 327 -13.45 8.58 7.17
C GLU A 327 -12.25 8.04 7.97
N VAL A 328 -12.36 6.80 8.44
CA VAL A 328 -11.24 6.00 8.93
C VAL A 328 -11.06 4.76 8.06
N HIS A 329 -9.83 4.49 7.68
CA HIS A 329 -9.45 3.38 6.83
C HIS A 329 -8.65 2.39 7.68
N LEU A 330 -9.30 1.29 8.04
CA LEU A 330 -8.78 0.32 9.01
C LEU A 330 -8.31 -0.92 8.28
N LYS A 331 -7.19 -1.50 8.72
CA LYS A 331 -6.77 -2.80 8.22
C LYS A 331 -7.86 -3.83 8.48
N TYR A 332 -8.13 -4.70 7.52
CA TYR A 332 -9.23 -5.67 7.57
C TYR A 332 -9.28 -6.47 8.88
N ASP A 333 -8.14 -6.85 9.45
CA ASP A 333 -8.03 -7.64 10.69
C ASP A 333 -8.15 -6.82 12.00
N THR A 334 -8.35 -5.50 11.88
CA THR A 334 -8.65 -4.58 12.98
C THR A 334 -10.09 -4.09 12.98
N CYS A 335 -10.87 -4.46 11.95
CA CYS A 335 -12.27 -4.07 11.79
C CYS A 335 -13.19 -4.88 12.73
N THR A 336 -13.02 -4.76 14.05
CA THR A 336 -13.94 -5.37 15.00
C THR A 336 -15.28 -4.62 14.98
N TYR A 337 -16.38 -5.31 15.36
CA TYR A 337 -17.68 -4.65 15.50
C TYR A 337 -17.60 -3.38 16.38
N ASP A 338 -16.93 -3.48 17.52
CA ASP A 338 -16.79 -2.36 18.46
C ASP A 338 -15.99 -1.20 17.89
N ALA A 339 -14.92 -1.47 17.12
CA ALA A 339 -14.14 -0.46 16.43
C ALA A 339 -14.99 0.28 15.39
N ILE A 340 -15.73 -0.46 14.57
CA ILE A 340 -16.62 0.14 13.56
C ILE A 340 -17.71 0.99 14.22
N GLN A 341 -18.35 0.49 15.28
CA GLN A 341 -19.34 1.27 16.02
C GLN A 341 -18.75 2.50 16.70
N ALA A 342 -17.51 2.43 17.20
CA ALA A 342 -16.82 3.58 17.78
C ALA A 342 -16.57 4.68 16.73
N ALA A 343 -16.14 4.30 15.52
CA ALA A 343 -15.99 5.24 14.42
C ALA A 343 -17.32 5.88 14.01
N HIS A 344 -18.38 5.08 13.85
CA HIS A 344 -19.71 5.59 13.49
C HIS A 344 -20.29 6.55 14.55
N ARG A 345 -20.10 6.26 15.85
CA ARG A 345 -20.49 7.16 16.95
C ARG A 345 -19.74 8.49 16.93
N ALA A 346 -18.50 8.50 16.41
CA ALA A 346 -17.73 9.71 16.21
C ALA A 346 -18.09 10.46 14.92
N GLY A 347 -19.09 9.99 14.16
CA GLY A 347 -19.52 10.60 12.90
C GLY A 347 -18.65 10.26 11.69
N LEU A 348 -17.74 9.29 11.82
CA LEU A 348 -16.79 8.89 10.77
C LEU A 348 -17.37 7.77 9.91
N LYS A 349 -17.17 7.82 8.60
CA LYS A 349 -17.35 6.66 7.73
C LYS A 349 -16.20 5.67 7.92
N THR A 350 -16.42 4.40 7.57
CA THR A 350 -15.42 3.34 7.74
C THR A 350 -15.14 2.60 6.44
N MET A 351 -13.86 2.36 6.16
CA MET A 351 -13.41 1.51 5.07
C MET A 351 -12.44 0.45 5.61
N ALA A 352 -12.58 -0.80 5.21
CA ALA A 352 -11.57 -1.83 5.44
C ALA A 352 -10.60 -1.85 4.26
N TRP A 353 -9.29 -1.90 4.53
CA TRP A 353 -8.27 -2.13 3.51
C TRP A 353 -7.54 -3.45 3.73
N PHE A 354 -7.16 -4.10 2.63
CA PHE A 354 -6.45 -5.37 2.59
C PHE A 354 -4.98 -5.13 2.23
N ARG A 355 -4.08 -6.02 2.67
CA ARG A 355 -2.66 -5.93 2.27
C ARG A 355 -2.54 -6.18 0.77
N GLY A 356 -1.39 -5.89 0.16
CA GLY A 356 -1.11 -6.32 -1.21
C GLY A 356 -1.21 -7.85 -1.37
N PRO A 357 -1.34 -8.39 -2.60
CA PRO A 357 -1.57 -9.81 -2.86
C PRO A 357 -0.60 -10.76 -2.17
N ARG A 358 0.69 -10.38 -2.11
CA ARG A 358 1.72 -11.15 -1.39
C ARG A 358 1.44 -11.21 0.10
N GLY A 359 1.12 -10.06 0.70
CA GLY A 359 0.76 -9.96 2.11
C GLY A 359 -0.50 -10.76 2.42
N MET A 360 -1.53 -10.67 1.60
CA MET A 360 -2.75 -11.45 1.82
C MET A 360 -2.49 -12.95 1.75
N LYS A 361 -1.67 -13.40 0.79
CA LYS A 361 -1.22 -14.79 0.72
C LYS A 361 -0.52 -15.22 2.01
N GLN A 362 0.42 -14.42 2.50
CA GLN A 362 1.11 -14.72 3.75
C GLN A 362 0.15 -14.80 4.96
N ASP A 363 -0.80 -13.87 5.08
CA ASP A 363 -1.76 -13.87 6.18
C ASP A 363 -2.66 -15.12 6.14
N TYR A 364 -3.09 -15.53 4.95
CA TYR A 364 -3.84 -16.77 4.77
C TYR A 364 -3.04 -18.01 5.22
N PHE A 365 -1.76 -18.11 4.88
CA PHE A 365 -0.95 -19.28 5.29
C PHE A 365 -0.56 -19.25 6.78
N GLU A 366 -0.30 -18.07 7.34
CA GLU A 366 0.34 -17.96 8.66
C GLU A 366 -0.64 -17.58 9.78
N LYS A 367 -1.75 -16.90 9.48
CA LYS A 367 -2.60 -16.26 10.51
C LYS A 367 -4.01 -16.79 10.60
N TYR A 368 -4.66 -17.10 9.47
CA TYR A 368 -6.11 -17.37 9.43
C TYR A 368 -6.44 -18.77 8.93
N LEU A 369 -7.31 -19.47 9.67
CA LEU A 369 -7.65 -20.88 9.39
C LEU A 369 -9.05 -21.08 8.79
N ASP A 370 -9.91 -20.07 8.85
CA ASP A 370 -11.34 -20.14 8.56
C ASP A 370 -11.76 -19.39 7.29
N VAL A 371 -10.80 -18.76 6.60
CA VAL A 371 -11.01 -17.99 5.37
C VAL A 371 -9.89 -18.25 4.38
N GLY A 372 -10.15 -18.12 3.09
CA GLY A 372 -9.14 -18.21 2.04
C GLY A 372 -8.36 -16.91 1.83
N ASN A 373 -7.47 -16.91 0.84
CA ASN A 373 -6.77 -15.71 0.39
C ASN A 373 -7.72 -14.83 -0.45
N GLU A 374 -8.34 -13.83 0.19
CA GLU A 374 -9.28 -12.90 -0.45
C GLU A 374 -10.38 -13.62 -1.23
N ASP A 375 -11.00 -14.60 -0.56
CA ASP A 375 -12.19 -15.30 -1.04
C ASP A 375 -13.47 -14.65 -0.49
N GLU A 376 -14.61 -15.18 -0.93
CA GLU A 376 -15.92 -14.65 -0.55
C GLU A 376 -16.18 -14.77 0.96
N ALA A 377 -15.67 -15.84 1.60
CA ALA A 377 -15.79 -16.05 3.04
C ALA A 377 -15.01 -14.98 3.83
N MET A 378 -13.80 -14.63 3.39
CA MET A 378 -13.01 -13.55 3.98
C MET A 378 -13.74 -12.21 3.91
N TYR A 379 -14.23 -11.84 2.73
CA TYR A 379 -14.94 -10.57 2.55
C TYR A 379 -16.25 -10.52 3.34
N ARG A 380 -17.04 -11.60 3.38
CA ARG A 380 -18.26 -11.70 4.20
C ARG A 380 -17.96 -11.61 5.71
N THR A 381 -16.83 -12.17 6.15
CA THR A 381 -16.38 -12.07 7.54
C THR A 381 -16.08 -10.62 7.92
N VAL A 382 -15.34 -9.89 7.09
CA VAL A 382 -15.04 -8.48 7.33
C VAL A 382 -16.31 -7.61 7.23
N LEU A 383 -17.20 -7.86 6.27
CA LEU A 383 -18.50 -7.18 6.17
C LEU A 383 -19.37 -7.34 7.43
N SER A 384 -19.25 -8.48 8.12
CA SER A 384 -20.00 -8.74 9.36
C SER A 384 -19.61 -7.82 10.51
N SER A 385 -18.47 -7.12 10.42
CA SER A 385 -18.11 -6.05 11.36
C SER A 385 -19.03 -4.81 11.26
N GLY A 386 -19.75 -4.66 10.15
CA GLY A 386 -20.56 -3.48 9.84
C GLY A 386 -19.80 -2.36 9.13
N VAL A 387 -18.60 -2.62 8.61
CA VAL A 387 -17.81 -1.65 7.84
C VAL A 387 -18.59 -1.09 6.64
N GLY A 388 -18.37 0.19 6.31
CA GLY A 388 -19.15 0.90 5.27
C GLY A 388 -18.66 0.68 3.83
N SER A 389 -17.35 0.52 3.65
CA SER A 389 -16.69 0.35 2.34
C SER A 389 -15.56 -0.68 2.43
N MET A 390 -15.15 -1.25 1.30
CA MET A 390 -14.11 -2.28 1.22
C MET A 390 -13.12 -1.94 0.10
N CYS A 391 -11.84 -1.78 0.44
CA CYS A 391 -10.73 -1.59 -0.50
C CYS A 391 -10.00 -2.93 -0.71
N VAL A 392 -10.25 -3.59 -1.84
CA VAL A 392 -9.96 -5.01 -2.08
C VAL A 392 -9.08 -5.23 -3.29
N ASN A 393 -8.22 -6.26 -3.28
CA ASN A 393 -7.40 -6.59 -4.46
C ASN A 393 -8.19 -7.34 -5.55
N ARG A 394 -9.35 -7.92 -5.20
CA ARG A 394 -10.18 -8.73 -6.10
C ARG A 394 -11.61 -8.18 -6.17
N PRO A 395 -11.82 -7.05 -6.88
CA PRO A 395 -13.15 -6.45 -7.00
C PRO A 395 -14.20 -7.40 -7.58
N ASP A 396 -13.80 -8.27 -8.51
CA ASP A 396 -14.64 -9.31 -9.10
C ASP A 396 -15.19 -10.30 -8.06
N VAL A 397 -14.35 -10.77 -7.15
CA VAL A 397 -14.74 -11.65 -6.04
C VAL A 397 -15.65 -10.93 -5.05
N MET A 398 -15.36 -9.66 -4.76
CA MET A 398 -16.20 -8.86 -3.87
C MET A 398 -17.61 -8.63 -4.44
N VAL A 399 -17.71 -8.33 -5.74
CA VAL A 399 -19.01 -8.19 -6.43
C VAL A 399 -19.80 -9.49 -6.35
N LYS A 400 -19.13 -10.65 -6.55
CA LYS A 400 -19.76 -11.96 -6.41
C LYS A 400 -20.26 -12.20 -4.98
N ALA A 401 -19.42 -11.95 -3.97
CA ALA A 401 -19.78 -12.13 -2.57
C ALA A 401 -21.02 -11.31 -2.17
N LEU A 402 -21.14 -10.07 -2.67
CA LEU A 402 -22.31 -9.23 -2.44
C LEU A 402 -23.57 -9.72 -3.18
N ALA A 403 -23.43 -10.22 -4.41
CA ALA A 403 -24.54 -10.75 -5.18
C ALA A 403 -25.16 -11.99 -4.51
N GLU A 404 -24.31 -12.91 -4.05
CA GLU A 404 -24.74 -14.11 -3.33
C GLU A 404 -25.39 -13.77 -1.98
N ALA A 405 -24.79 -12.86 -1.19
CA ALA A 405 -25.38 -12.42 0.08
C ALA A 405 -26.77 -11.78 -0.09
N ARG A 406 -26.99 -11.03 -1.19
CA ARG A 406 -28.33 -10.50 -1.52
C ARG A 406 -29.30 -11.62 -1.87
N PHE A 407 -28.87 -12.59 -2.66
CA PHE A 407 -29.70 -13.73 -3.03
C PHE A 407 -30.13 -14.56 -1.81
N GLU A 408 -29.21 -14.86 -0.90
CA GLU A 408 -29.48 -15.56 0.36
C GLU A 408 -30.49 -14.80 1.24
N SER A 409 -30.38 -13.46 1.31
CA SER A 409 -31.32 -12.64 2.07
C SER A 409 -32.75 -12.63 1.50
N ILE A 410 -32.91 -12.79 0.19
CA ILE A 410 -34.22 -12.91 -0.47
C ILE A 410 -34.83 -14.30 -0.19
N GLN A 411 -34.00 -15.34 -0.14
CA GLN A 411 -34.45 -16.73 0.09
C GLN A 411 -34.72 -17.07 1.56
N SER A 412 -34.26 -16.24 2.51
CA SER A 412 -34.53 -16.38 3.94
C SER A 412 -35.31 -15.16 4.46
N PRO A 413 -36.60 -14.97 4.08
CA PRO A 413 -37.31 -13.74 4.38
C PRO A 413 -37.56 -13.52 5.88
N GLU A 414 -37.61 -14.56 6.71
CA GLU A 414 -37.82 -14.48 8.15
C GLU A 414 -37.67 -15.87 8.78
N GLN A 415 -36.85 -15.97 9.84
CA GLN A 415 -37.07 -16.88 10.97
C GLN A 415 -37.12 -16.03 12.24
#